data_AF-A0A3D2EX33-F1
#
_entry.id   AF-A0A3D2EX33-F1
#
_cell.length_a   1.000
_cell.length_b   1.000
_cell.length_c   1.000
_cell.angle_alpha   90.00
_cell.angle_beta   90.00
_cell.angle_gamma   90.00
#
_symmetry.space_group_name_H-M   'P 1'
#
loop_
_entity.id
_entity.type
_entity.pdbx_description
1 polymer ?
#
loop_
_entity_poly.entity_id
_entity_poly.type
_entity_poly.pdbx_seq_one_letter_code
_entity_poly.pdbx_strand_id
1 'polypeptide(L)'
;MKKLFLISSFLLLSACGEPTLVLDVEYFTDEPELLDILETATENVIERMAFAIENQVPDIEVKNKGDKLRFTVGLMHKATADQLAESLARPLDVVFALQAEEGDTPDITNENYGDFVKTDLAGEHIQWVSAEGRESEDSGEANVAISLKEDGSKIWSDIVESNAGRKTGLFVRGGLVSLTTVKEGGTGSTIYISGIPSFTLARIFSEDIVVGTYAKFKVVK
;
A
#
# COMPACT_ATOMS: atom_id res chain seq x y z
N MET A 1 -18.51 -65.94 -32.28
CA MET A 1 -17.93 -65.98 -30.92
C MET A 1 -17.34 -64.60 -30.62
N LYS A 2 -17.44 -64.21 -29.36
CA LYS A 2 -17.38 -62.84 -28.84
C LYS A 2 -15.96 -62.53 -28.33
N LYS A 3 -15.59 -61.23 -28.31
CA LYS A 3 -14.54 -60.57 -27.50
C LYS A 3 -13.12 -60.59 -28.11
N LEU A 4 -12.27 -59.56 -27.97
CA LEU A 4 -12.20 -58.50 -26.97
C LEU A 4 -11.46 -57.29 -27.59
N PHE A 5 -12.09 -56.10 -27.68
CA PHE A 5 -11.38 -54.85 -27.97
C PHE A 5 -10.85 -54.31 -26.63
N LEU A 6 -9.53 -54.18 -26.50
CA LEU A 6 -8.91 -53.40 -25.43
C LEU A 6 -9.15 -51.92 -25.73
N ILE A 7 -10.07 -51.29 -25.01
CA ILE A 7 -10.15 -49.83 -24.92
C ILE A 7 -9.32 -49.46 -23.70
N SER A 8 -8.07 -49.07 -23.95
CA SER A 8 -7.23 -48.39 -22.96
C SER A 8 -7.81 -46.99 -22.77
N SER A 9 -8.58 -46.80 -21.70
CA SER A 9 -9.03 -45.48 -21.25
C SER A 9 -7.81 -44.69 -20.79
N PHE A 10 -7.26 -43.87 -21.70
CA PHE A 10 -6.38 -42.78 -21.34
C PHE A 10 -7.22 -41.75 -20.59
N LEU A 11 -7.15 -41.80 -19.25
CA LEU A 11 -7.60 -40.70 -18.40
C LEU A 11 -6.72 -39.49 -18.74
N LEU A 12 -7.23 -38.63 -19.62
CA LEU A 12 -6.75 -37.27 -19.75
C LEU A 12 -7.04 -36.57 -18.42
N LEU A 13 -6.07 -36.58 -17.51
CA LEU A 13 -5.96 -35.54 -16.50
C LEU A 13 -5.74 -34.24 -17.26
N SER A 14 -6.83 -33.55 -17.61
CA SER A 14 -6.77 -32.12 -17.83
C SER A 14 -6.30 -31.51 -16.50
N ALA A 15 -5.00 -31.30 -16.40
CA ALA A 15 -4.43 -30.34 -15.48
C ALA A 15 -4.98 -28.97 -15.91
N CYS A 16 -6.21 -28.66 -15.49
CA CYS A 16 -6.62 -27.28 -15.32
C CYS A 16 -5.73 -26.74 -14.21
N GLY A 17 -4.57 -26.20 -14.59
CA GLY A 17 -3.74 -25.46 -13.66
C GLY A 17 -4.59 -24.37 -13.03
N GLU A 18 -4.44 -24.18 -11.73
CA GLU A 18 -5.11 -23.09 -11.02
C GLU A 18 -4.80 -21.75 -11.72
N PRO A 19 -5.77 -20.85 -11.85
CA PRO A 19 -5.52 -19.51 -12.36
C PRO A 19 -4.30 -18.89 -11.70
N THR A 20 -3.34 -18.43 -12.51
CA THR A 20 -2.09 -17.84 -12.00
C THR A 20 -1.98 -16.40 -12.49
N LEU A 21 -1.65 -15.48 -11.59
CA LEU A 21 -1.23 -14.13 -11.93
C LEU A 21 0.29 -14.04 -11.86
N VAL A 22 0.94 -13.63 -12.95
CA VAL A 22 2.40 -13.43 -12.99
C VAL A 22 2.70 -11.94 -13.10
N LEU A 23 3.51 -11.44 -12.18
CA LEU A 23 3.89 -10.03 -12.07
C LEU A 23 5.41 -9.90 -12.10
N ASP A 24 5.93 -9.02 -12.95
CA ASP A 24 7.27 -8.48 -12.76
C ASP A 24 7.15 -7.19 -11.92
N VAL A 25 7.93 -7.10 -10.85
CA VAL A 25 7.99 -5.96 -9.93
C VAL A 25 9.37 -5.32 -10.02
N GLU A 26 9.37 -4.02 -10.25
CA GLU A 26 10.56 -3.17 -10.27
C GLU A 26 10.48 -2.21 -9.08
N TYR A 27 11.57 -2.11 -8.30
CA TYR A 27 11.68 -1.22 -7.15
C TYR A 27 12.51 0.02 -7.48
N PHE A 28 12.03 1.19 -7.08
CA PHE A 28 12.69 2.48 -7.33
C PHE A 28 13.33 3.03 -6.06
N THR A 29 14.42 2.40 -5.62
CA THR A 29 15.21 2.86 -4.48
C THR A 29 16.70 2.76 -4.79
N ASP A 30 17.47 3.73 -4.31
CA ASP A 30 18.94 3.71 -4.36
C ASP A 30 19.54 3.03 -3.12
N GLU A 31 18.72 2.61 -2.15
CA GLU A 31 19.12 2.00 -0.88
C GLU A 31 19.00 0.46 -0.97
N PRO A 32 20.11 -0.29 -1.13
CA PRO A 32 20.05 -1.74 -1.35
C PRO A 32 19.48 -2.51 -0.17
N GLU A 33 19.66 -2.01 1.06
CA GLU A 33 19.08 -2.61 2.28
C GLU A 33 17.55 -2.60 2.30
N LEU A 34 16.90 -1.74 1.51
CA LEU A 34 15.44 -1.70 1.43
C LEU A 34 14.86 -2.81 0.54
N LEU A 35 15.67 -3.45 -0.31
CA LEU A 35 15.15 -4.41 -1.30
C LEU A 35 14.49 -5.63 -0.65
N ASP A 36 15.11 -6.22 0.38
CA ASP A 36 14.54 -7.37 1.11
C ASP A 36 13.25 -6.98 1.86
N ILE A 37 13.22 -5.75 2.39
CA ILE A 37 12.04 -5.19 3.08
C ILE A 37 10.91 -4.96 2.07
N LEU A 38 11.23 -4.41 0.89
CA LEU A 38 10.28 -4.15 -0.19
C LEU A 38 9.73 -5.44 -0.78
N GLU A 39 10.56 -6.47 -0.95
CA GLU A 39 10.13 -7.81 -1.37
C GLU A 39 9.09 -8.36 -0.40
N THR A 40 9.43 -8.40 0.89
CA THR A 40 8.54 -8.89 1.95
C THR A 40 7.23 -8.08 2.02
N ALA A 41 7.33 -6.75 1.99
CA ALA A 41 6.15 -5.88 2.01
C ALA A 41 5.27 -6.10 0.77
N THR A 42 5.88 -6.32 -0.40
CA THR A 42 5.15 -6.58 -1.65
C THR A 42 4.39 -7.90 -1.58
N GLU A 43 5.02 -8.96 -1.07
CA GLU A 43 4.36 -10.25 -0.83
C GLU A 43 3.15 -10.08 0.10
N ASN A 44 3.33 -9.41 1.24
CA ASN A 44 2.26 -9.14 2.20
C ASN A 44 1.10 -8.34 1.58
N VAL A 45 1.39 -7.34 0.74
CA VAL A 45 0.37 -6.56 0.03
C VAL A 45 -0.40 -7.43 -0.96
N ILE A 46 0.30 -8.22 -1.79
CA ILE A 46 -0.31 -9.13 -2.76
C ILE A 46 -1.21 -10.14 -2.04
N GLU A 47 -0.70 -10.76 -0.97
CA GLU A 47 -1.43 -11.75 -0.17
C GLU A 47 -2.73 -11.15 0.39
N ARG A 48 -2.65 -10.01 1.08
CA ARG A 48 -3.83 -9.35 1.65
C ARG A 48 -4.84 -8.97 0.59
N MET A 49 -4.39 -8.45 -0.55
CA MET A 49 -5.30 -8.03 -1.62
C MET A 49 -5.99 -9.22 -2.29
N ALA A 50 -5.26 -10.31 -2.54
CA ALA A 50 -5.85 -11.55 -3.04
C ALA A 50 -6.86 -12.12 -2.02
N PHE A 51 -6.45 -12.22 -0.75
CA PHE A 51 -7.31 -12.69 0.34
C PHE A 51 -8.58 -11.85 0.47
N ALA A 52 -8.50 -10.53 0.31
CA ALA A 52 -9.67 -9.65 0.38
C ALA A 52 -10.70 -9.90 -0.75
N ILE A 53 -10.27 -10.45 -1.89
CA ILE A 53 -11.14 -10.73 -3.04
C ILE A 53 -11.76 -12.12 -2.94
N GLU A 54 -10.99 -13.15 -2.60
CA GLU A 54 -11.44 -14.54 -2.63
C GLU A 54 -11.55 -15.23 -1.25
N ASN A 55 -11.18 -14.54 -0.17
CA ASN A 55 -11.17 -15.04 1.21
C ASN A 55 -10.34 -16.33 1.37
N GLN A 56 -9.24 -16.41 0.62
CA GLN A 56 -8.27 -17.50 0.65
C GLN A 56 -6.86 -16.93 0.49
N VAL A 57 -5.92 -17.50 1.25
CA VAL A 57 -4.51 -17.12 1.15
C VAL A 57 -3.95 -17.70 -0.15
N PRO A 58 -3.42 -16.87 -1.07
CA PRO A 58 -2.82 -17.35 -2.30
C PRO A 58 -1.51 -18.10 -2.03
N ASP A 59 -1.13 -18.98 -2.94
CA ASP A 59 0.25 -19.47 -3.01
C ASP A 59 1.09 -18.46 -3.79
N ILE A 60 2.20 -17.98 -3.22
CA ILE A 60 3.07 -16.97 -3.85
C ILE A 60 4.47 -17.55 -4.01
N GLU A 61 4.93 -17.66 -5.25
CA GLU A 61 6.34 -17.94 -5.55
C GLU A 61 7.05 -16.67 -6.03
N VAL A 62 8.18 -16.33 -5.39
CA VAL A 62 9.04 -15.22 -5.78
C VAL A 62 10.32 -15.74 -6.45
N LYS A 63 10.69 -15.18 -7.60
CA LYS A 63 11.93 -15.52 -8.33
C LYS A 63 12.65 -14.26 -8.76
N ASN A 64 13.93 -14.15 -8.44
CA ASN A 64 14.78 -13.08 -8.94
C ASN A 64 14.98 -13.22 -10.48
N LYS A 65 14.81 -12.11 -11.20
CA LYS A 65 14.97 -11.97 -12.65
C LYS A 65 15.89 -10.80 -12.99
N GLY A 66 17.08 -10.76 -12.40
CA GLY A 66 18.08 -9.73 -12.69
C GLY A 66 17.79 -8.45 -11.92
N ASP A 67 17.20 -7.47 -12.60
CA ASP A 67 16.82 -6.17 -12.02
C ASP A 67 15.39 -6.15 -11.43
N LYS A 68 14.67 -7.28 -11.52
CA LYS A 68 13.26 -7.39 -11.16
C LYS A 68 13.01 -8.64 -10.34
N LEU A 69 11.95 -8.59 -9.53
CA LEU A 69 11.38 -9.78 -8.91
C LEU A 69 10.15 -10.23 -9.69
N ARG A 70 10.04 -11.54 -9.90
CA ARG A 70 8.86 -12.16 -10.49
C ARG A 70 8.04 -12.83 -9.41
N PHE A 71 6.83 -12.33 -9.20
CA PHE A 71 5.82 -12.93 -8.33
C PHE A 71 4.89 -13.79 -9.18
N THR A 72 4.69 -15.03 -8.77
CA THR A 72 3.73 -15.97 -9.36
C THR A 72 2.69 -16.27 -8.29
N VAL A 73 1.46 -15.82 -8.50
CA VAL A 73 0.37 -15.86 -7.51
C VAL A 73 -0.66 -16.88 -7.97
N GLY A 74 -0.77 -18.00 -7.26
CA GLY A 74 -1.81 -19.01 -7.43
C GLY A 74 -3.13 -18.53 -6.85
N LEU A 75 -4.18 -18.54 -7.66
CA LEU A 75 -5.50 -17.98 -7.35
C LEU A 75 -6.61 -18.97 -7.69
N MET A 76 -7.75 -18.87 -7.00
CA MET A 76 -8.88 -19.76 -7.24
C MET A 76 -9.65 -19.40 -8.52
N HIS A 77 -9.70 -18.11 -8.86
CA HIS A 77 -10.52 -17.62 -9.96
C HIS A 77 -9.75 -16.67 -10.87
N LYS A 78 -9.93 -16.83 -12.19
CA LYS A 78 -9.36 -15.91 -13.18
C LYS A 78 -9.84 -14.46 -12.97
N ALA A 79 -11.09 -14.26 -12.57
CA ALA A 79 -11.62 -12.95 -12.25
C ALA A 79 -10.84 -12.27 -11.10
N THR A 80 -10.38 -13.05 -10.10
CA THR A 80 -9.49 -12.55 -9.04
C THR A 80 -8.18 -12.05 -9.63
N ALA A 81 -7.57 -12.79 -10.56
CA ALA A 81 -6.33 -12.40 -11.21
C ALA A 81 -6.45 -11.04 -11.93
N ASP A 82 -7.54 -10.85 -12.68
CA ASP A 82 -7.81 -9.61 -13.41
C ASP A 82 -8.03 -8.43 -12.44
N GLN A 83 -8.83 -8.63 -11.38
CA GLN A 83 -9.12 -7.59 -10.38
C GLN A 83 -7.89 -7.23 -9.52
N LEU A 84 -7.08 -8.22 -9.14
CA LEU A 84 -5.85 -8.02 -8.40
C LEU A 84 -4.82 -7.26 -9.26
N ALA A 85 -4.65 -7.67 -10.51
CA ALA A 85 -3.78 -6.98 -11.47
C ALA A 85 -4.18 -5.52 -11.68
N GLU A 86 -5.46 -5.23 -11.86
CA GLU A 86 -5.97 -3.86 -11.96
C GLU A 86 -5.69 -3.07 -10.68
N SER A 87 -5.91 -3.68 -9.51
CA SER A 87 -5.72 -3.00 -8.24
C SER A 87 -4.26 -2.69 -7.92
N LEU A 88 -3.34 -3.59 -8.26
CA LEU A 88 -1.89 -3.40 -8.11
C LEU A 88 -1.32 -2.40 -9.13
N ALA A 89 -1.95 -2.27 -10.30
CA ALA A 89 -1.52 -1.31 -11.32
C ALA A 89 -1.97 0.14 -11.03
N ARG A 90 -2.91 0.35 -10.09
CA ARG A 90 -3.36 1.70 -9.72
C ARG A 90 -2.28 2.42 -8.91
N PRO A 91 -1.83 3.61 -9.34
CA PRO A 91 -0.92 4.43 -8.55
C PRO A 91 -1.49 4.71 -7.17
N LEU A 92 -0.62 4.74 -6.17
CA LEU A 92 -0.99 5.19 -4.85
C LEU A 92 -1.11 6.72 -4.86
N ASP A 93 -2.28 7.23 -4.51
CA ASP A 93 -2.53 8.65 -4.33
C ASP A 93 -2.46 8.97 -2.83
N VAL A 94 -1.48 9.77 -2.43
CA VAL A 94 -1.28 10.23 -1.04
C VAL A 94 -1.28 11.75 -1.04
N VAL A 95 -2.23 12.33 -0.32
CA VAL A 95 -2.48 13.77 -0.29
C VAL A 95 -2.52 14.26 1.14
N PHE A 96 -1.77 15.31 1.43
CA PHE A 96 -1.89 16.07 2.67
C PHE A 96 -2.71 17.31 2.40
N ALA A 97 -3.74 17.55 3.22
CA ALA A 97 -4.65 18.68 3.05
C ALA A 97 -4.93 19.36 4.38
N LEU A 98 -5.06 20.68 4.38
CA LEU A 98 -5.45 21.46 5.55
C LEU A 98 -6.97 21.61 5.56
N GLN A 99 -7.57 21.63 6.75
CA GLN A 99 -8.98 21.96 6.90
C GLN A 99 -9.24 23.37 6.36
N ALA A 100 -10.22 23.50 5.48
CA ALA A 100 -10.57 24.75 4.81
C ALA A 100 -11.04 25.81 5.82
N GLU A 101 -10.64 27.06 5.61
CA GLU A 101 -11.14 28.21 6.36
C GLU A 101 -12.33 28.88 5.65
N GLU A 102 -12.97 29.83 6.34
CA GLU A 102 -14.05 30.60 5.76
C GLU A 102 -13.57 31.40 4.55
N GLY A 103 -14.14 31.13 3.38
CA GLY A 103 -13.77 31.78 2.12
C GLY A 103 -12.85 30.95 1.23
N ASP A 104 -12.30 29.84 1.72
CA ASP A 104 -11.56 28.90 0.90
C ASP A 104 -12.48 28.16 -0.08
N THR A 105 -11.95 27.81 -1.25
CA THR A 105 -12.61 26.86 -2.16
C THR A 105 -12.02 25.48 -1.90
N PRO A 106 -12.83 24.49 -1.48
CA PRO A 106 -12.29 23.19 -1.09
C PRO A 106 -11.91 22.32 -2.29
N ASP A 107 -10.80 21.60 -2.15
CA ASP A 107 -10.37 20.58 -3.10
C ASP A 107 -10.96 19.20 -2.77
N ILE A 108 -11.25 18.97 -1.48
CA ILE A 108 -11.78 17.71 -0.96
C ILE A 108 -12.89 18.02 0.04
N THR A 109 -14.07 17.46 -0.19
CA THR A 109 -15.18 17.49 0.78
C THR A 109 -15.33 16.12 1.41
N ASN A 110 -15.29 16.06 2.74
CA ASN A 110 -15.56 14.86 3.51
C ASN A 110 -16.84 15.04 4.36
N GLU A 111 -17.81 14.16 4.19
CA GLU A 111 -19.13 14.26 4.84
C GLU A 111 -19.08 14.35 6.37
N ASN A 112 -18.08 13.72 7.00
CA ASN A 112 -17.98 13.62 8.46
C ASN A 112 -17.03 14.64 9.08
N TYR A 113 -16.04 15.11 8.31
CA TYR A 113 -14.93 15.90 8.83
C TYR A 113 -14.79 17.29 8.20
N GLY A 114 -15.65 17.59 7.23
CA GLY A 114 -15.74 18.89 6.58
C GLY A 114 -14.85 18.99 5.34
N ASP A 115 -14.52 20.24 5.02
CA ASP A 115 -13.85 20.63 3.78
C ASP A 115 -12.33 20.80 3.99
N PHE A 116 -11.57 20.48 2.95
CA PHE A 116 -10.11 20.51 2.96
C PHE A 116 -9.54 21.11 1.67
N VAL A 117 -8.43 21.82 1.81
CA VAL A 117 -7.61 22.38 0.73
C VAL A 117 -6.30 21.61 0.67
N LYS A 118 -5.93 21.12 -0.51
CA LYS A 118 -4.70 20.35 -0.70
C LYS A 118 -3.49 21.23 -0.43
N THR A 119 -2.47 20.63 0.20
CA THR A 119 -1.15 21.24 0.33
C THR A 119 -0.25 20.77 -0.80
N ASP A 120 0.91 21.41 -0.94
CA ASP A 120 1.95 20.95 -1.87
C ASP A 120 2.64 19.65 -1.38
N LEU A 121 2.39 19.23 -0.12
CA LEU A 121 2.93 17.98 0.40
C LEU A 121 2.11 16.79 -0.11
N ALA A 122 2.80 15.79 -0.67
CA ALA A 122 2.21 14.66 -1.38
C ALA A 122 3.10 13.42 -1.28
N GLY A 123 2.62 12.28 -1.77
CA GLY A 123 3.35 10.99 -1.71
C GLY A 123 4.78 11.03 -2.27
N GLU A 124 5.05 11.82 -3.30
CA GLU A 124 6.40 11.96 -3.88
C GLU A 124 7.44 12.56 -2.93
N HIS A 125 6.99 13.29 -1.91
CA HIS A 125 7.82 13.91 -0.88
C HIS A 125 8.12 12.95 0.28
N ILE A 126 7.52 11.76 0.31
CA ILE A 126 7.77 10.75 1.32
C ILE A 126 9.08 10.03 1.00
N GLN A 127 9.97 9.95 1.99
CA GLN A 127 11.16 9.12 1.95
C GLN A 127 10.85 7.71 2.44
N TRP A 128 10.15 7.56 3.57
CA TRP A 128 9.87 6.24 4.11
C TRP A 128 8.66 6.25 5.04
N VAL A 129 7.98 5.12 5.17
CA VAL A 129 6.91 4.94 6.15
C VAL A 129 7.17 3.69 6.98
N SER A 130 7.15 3.84 8.30
CA SER A 130 7.37 2.74 9.23
C SER A 130 6.34 2.71 10.35
N ALA A 131 5.96 1.50 10.75
CA ALA A 131 5.22 1.28 11.97
C ALA A 131 6.15 1.41 13.17
N GLU A 132 5.71 2.14 14.19
CA GLU A 132 6.39 2.26 15.47
C GLU A 132 5.48 1.76 16.59
N GLY A 133 6.08 1.13 17.59
CA GLY A 133 5.37 0.54 18.73
C GLY A 133 5.88 -0.86 19.05
N ARG A 134 5.16 -1.56 19.94
CA ARG A 134 5.47 -2.95 20.30
C ARG A 134 4.46 -3.87 19.63
N GLU A 135 4.98 -4.94 19.03
CA GLU A 135 4.18 -5.93 18.29
C GLU A 135 3.16 -6.67 19.17
N SER A 136 3.40 -6.76 20.48
CA SER A 136 2.58 -7.54 21.42
C SER A 136 1.44 -6.78 22.09
N GLU A 137 1.19 -5.52 21.74
CA GLU A 137 0.24 -4.68 22.47
C GLU A 137 -0.95 -4.24 21.60
N ASP A 138 -2.15 -4.73 21.93
CA ASP A 138 -3.43 -4.12 21.56
C ASP A 138 -3.72 -2.89 22.45
N SER A 139 -2.69 -2.09 22.74
CA SER A 139 -2.77 -0.96 23.68
C SER A 139 -3.31 0.32 23.04
N GLY A 140 -3.42 0.36 21.70
CA GLY A 140 -3.69 1.59 20.96
C GLY A 140 -2.51 2.57 20.94
N GLU A 141 -1.31 2.12 21.32
CA GLU A 141 -0.10 2.94 21.37
C GLU A 141 0.76 2.85 20.09
N ALA A 142 0.29 2.15 19.05
CA ALA A 142 1.01 2.08 17.79
C ALA A 142 0.96 3.42 17.04
N ASN A 143 2.03 3.71 16.33
CA ASN A 143 2.17 4.91 15.52
C ASN A 143 2.66 4.54 14.12
N VAL A 144 2.40 5.41 13.16
CA VAL A 144 3.09 5.40 11.87
C VAL A 144 3.96 6.64 11.79
N ALA A 145 5.23 6.44 11.50
CA ALA A 145 6.18 7.49 11.21
C ALA A 145 6.37 7.62 9.70
N ILE A 146 6.07 8.79 9.16
CA ILE A 146 6.27 9.15 7.75
C ILE A 146 7.50 10.06 7.70
N SER A 147 8.63 9.51 7.27
CA SER A 147 9.84 10.29 7.02
C SER A 147 9.73 10.97 5.66
N LEU A 148 10.06 12.25 5.62
CA LEU A 148 9.99 13.10 4.45
C LEU A 148 11.38 13.29 3.85
N LYS A 149 11.42 13.48 2.54
CA LYS A 149 12.60 13.99 1.84
C LYS A 149 12.89 15.43 2.28
N GLU A 150 14.06 15.95 1.90
CA GLU A 150 14.48 17.30 2.32
C GLU A 150 13.51 18.39 1.83
N ASP A 151 13.02 18.28 0.60
CA ASP A 151 12.01 19.18 0.03
C ASP A 151 10.66 19.05 0.76
N GLY A 152 10.19 17.82 1.00
CA GLY A 152 9.00 17.54 1.79
C GLY A 152 9.08 18.10 3.21
N SER A 153 10.24 18.00 3.85
CA SER A 153 10.48 18.53 5.20
C SER A 153 10.36 20.06 5.25
N LYS A 154 10.76 20.76 4.18
CA LYS A 154 10.60 22.21 4.07
C LYS A 154 9.12 22.57 3.93
N ILE A 155 8.40 21.92 3.02
CA ILE A 155 6.95 22.13 2.83
C ILE A 155 6.20 21.87 4.15
N TRP A 156 6.52 20.78 4.84
CA TRP A 156 5.90 20.47 6.13
C TRP A 156 6.21 21.51 7.21
N SER A 157 7.44 22.02 7.26
CA SER A 157 7.81 23.08 8.20
C SER A 157 7.01 24.36 7.96
N ASP A 158 6.87 24.77 6.70
CA ASP A 158 6.07 25.96 6.31
C ASP A 158 4.59 25.78 6.68
N ILE A 159 4.05 24.57 6.47
CA ILE A 159 2.70 24.20 6.91
C ILE A 159 2.58 24.35 8.43
N VAL A 160 3.51 23.79 9.21
CA VAL A 160 3.45 23.83 10.68
C VAL A 160 3.53 25.25 11.22
N GLU A 161 4.45 26.07 10.70
CA GLU A 161 4.65 27.45 11.15
C GLU A 161 3.43 28.34 10.88
N SER A 162 2.78 28.15 9.72
CA SER A 162 1.68 29.01 9.28
C SER A 162 0.29 28.55 9.72
N ASN A 163 0.17 27.32 10.24
CA ASN A 163 -1.15 26.67 10.42
C ASN A 163 -1.34 26.06 11.81
N ALA A 164 -0.63 26.55 12.82
CA ALA A 164 -0.80 26.13 14.21
C ALA A 164 -2.28 26.09 14.63
N GLY A 165 -2.70 24.97 15.24
CA GLY A 165 -4.07 24.76 15.68
C GLY A 165 -5.05 24.33 14.58
N ARG A 166 -4.72 24.47 13.30
CA ARG A 166 -5.52 23.92 12.20
C ARG A 166 -5.40 22.40 12.14
N LYS A 167 -6.39 21.74 11.55
CA LYS A 167 -6.34 20.30 11.29
C LYS A 167 -5.71 20.03 9.94
N THR A 168 -4.83 19.04 9.88
CA THR A 168 -4.30 18.45 8.66
C THR A 168 -4.90 17.05 8.50
N GLY A 169 -5.46 16.78 7.33
CA GLY A 169 -5.90 15.47 6.90
C GLY A 169 -4.85 14.80 6.02
N LEU A 170 -4.59 13.52 6.28
CA LEU A 170 -3.91 12.63 5.34
C LEU A 170 -4.97 11.83 4.60
N PHE A 171 -4.93 11.88 3.27
CA PHE A 171 -5.81 11.14 2.39
C PHE A 171 -5.01 10.12 1.60
N VAL A 172 -5.51 8.90 1.53
CA VAL A 172 -4.94 7.82 0.73
C VAL A 172 -6.03 7.27 -0.17
N ARG A 173 -5.82 7.30 -1.49
CA ARG A 173 -6.82 6.91 -2.50
C ARG A 173 -8.17 7.62 -2.29
N GLY A 174 -8.13 8.90 -1.91
CA GLY A 174 -9.30 9.74 -1.65
C GLY A 174 -10.00 9.53 -0.30
N GLY A 175 -9.62 8.50 0.48
CA GLY A 175 -10.15 8.27 1.83
C GLY A 175 -9.33 9.01 2.88
N LEU A 176 -9.98 9.69 3.83
CA LEU A 176 -9.30 10.30 4.98
C LEU A 176 -8.81 9.18 5.92
N VAL A 177 -7.49 9.06 6.08
CA VAL A 177 -6.85 8.03 6.93
C VAL A 177 -6.37 8.56 8.27
N SER A 178 -6.05 9.86 8.35
CA SER A 178 -5.65 10.51 9.60
C SER A 178 -6.10 11.96 9.60
N LEU A 179 -6.48 12.46 10.78
CA LEU A 179 -6.82 13.85 11.02
C LEU A 179 -6.09 14.33 12.27
N THR A 180 -5.12 15.22 12.10
CA THR A 180 -4.23 15.65 13.19
C THR A 180 -4.21 17.16 13.32
N THR A 181 -4.20 17.68 14.54
CA THR A 181 -4.00 19.11 14.80
C THR A 181 -2.53 19.47 14.68
N VAL A 182 -2.23 20.50 13.88
CA VAL A 182 -0.89 21.07 13.75
C VAL A 182 -0.49 21.70 15.09
N LYS A 183 0.67 21.29 15.64
CA LYS A 183 1.19 21.79 16.91
C LYS A 183 2.29 22.82 16.66
N GLU A 184 2.26 23.94 17.40
CA GLU A 184 3.34 24.94 17.38
C GLU A 184 4.69 24.31 17.75
N GLY A 185 5.74 24.68 17.02
CA GLY A 185 7.12 24.21 17.26
C GLY A 185 7.40 22.77 16.80
N GLY A 186 6.43 22.09 16.18
CA GLY A 186 6.60 20.76 15.59
C GLY A 186 7.38 20.78 14.28
N THR A 187 8.64 21.23 14.31
CA THR A 187 9.53 21.17 13.14
C THR A 187 10.24 19.82 13.11
N GLY A 188 10.24 19.16 11.95
CA GLY A 188 10.87 17.85 11.81
C GLY A 188 10.68 17.25 10.42
N SER A 189 11.58 16.34 10.07
CA SER A 189 11.52 15.55 8.83
C SER A 189 10.57 14.35 8.94
N THR A 190 9.80 14.24 10.02
CA THR A 190 8.94 13.08 10.29
C THR A 190 7.57 13.52 10.78
N ILE A 191 6.53 13.03 10.11
CA ILE A 191 5.13 13.18 10.51
C ILE A 191 4.71 11.91 11.25
N TYR A 192 4.11 12.08 12.43
CA TYR A 192 3.62 10.97 13.24
C TYR A 192 2.09 10.89 13.18
N ILE A 193 1.58 9.71 12.85
CA ILE A 193 0.17 9.35 12.99
C ILE A 193 0.06 8.47 14.23
N SER A 194 -0.54 9.01 15.28
CA SER A 194 -0.65 8.34 16.58
C SER A 194 -2.04 7.76 16.83
N GLY A 195 -2.11 6.86 17.82
CA GLY A 195 -3.37 6.27 18.27
C GLY A 195 -3.89 5.16 17.34
N ILE A 196 -2.97 4.48 16.64
CA ILE A 196 -3.34 3.36 15.78
C ILE A 196 -3.66 2.16 16.69
N PRO A 197 -4.80 1.46 16.50
CA PRO A 197 -5.27 0.46 17.46
C PRO A 197 -4.29 -0.69 17.74
N SER A 198 -3.47 -1.07 16.76
CA SER A 198 -2.46 -2.12 16.93
C SER A 198 -1.26 -1.90 16.02
N PHE A 199 -0.12 -2.47 16.40
CA PHE A 199 1.08 -2.46 15.58
C PHE A 199 0.85 -3.13 14.22
N THR A 200 0.04 -4.19 14.16
CA THR A 200 -0.32 -4.86 12.91
C THR A 200 -1.01 -3.92 11.93
N LEU A 201 -1.95 -3.08 12.39
CA LEU A 201 -2.60 -2.10 11.52
C LEU A 201 -1.63 -1.00 11.06
N ALA A 202 -0.76 -0.54 11.95
CA ALA A 202 0.30 0.41 11.60
C ALA A 202 1.25 -0.16 10.54
N ARG A 203 1.61 -1.45 10.66
CA ARG A 203 2.46 -2.16 9.70
C ARG A 203 1.78 -2.33 8.36
N ILE A 204 0.53 -2.79 8.33
CA ILE A 204 -0.25 -2.92 7.09
C ILE A 204 -0.31 -1.58 6.35
N PHE A 205 -0.62 -0.50 7.06
CA PHE A 205 -0.64 0.83 6.46
C PHE A 205 0.73 1.24 5.90
N SER A 206 1.79 1.02 6.68
CA SER A 206 3.16 1.37 6.26
C SER A 206 3.59 0.59 5.02
N GLU A 207 3.32 -0.71 4.97
CA GLU A 207 3.60 -1.57 3.81
C GLU A 207 2.81 -1.11 2.58
N ASP A 208 1.52 -0.78 2.72
CA ASP A 208 0.69 -0.29 1.62
C ASP A 208 1.27 1.00 1.02
N ILE A 209 1.71 1.94 1.87
CA ILE A 209 2.30 3.20 1.39
C ILE A 209 3.67 2.96 0.75
N VAL A 210 4.55 2.20 1.40
CA VAL A 210 5.90 1.91 0.90
C VAL A 210 5.82 1.18 -0.44
N VAL A 211 5.04 0.11 -0.54
CA VAL A 211 4.88 -0.64 -1.81
C VAL A 211 4.26 0.26 -2.88
N GLY A 212 3.22 1.02 -2.54
CA GLY A 212 2.60 1.93 -3.51
C GLY A 212 3.49 3.09 -3.97
N THR A 213 4.53 3.42 -3.21
CA THR A 213 5.52 4.45 -3.53
C THR A 213 6.70 3.88 -4.33
N TYR A 214 7.20 2.72 -3.93
CA TYR A 214 8.47 2.18 -4.40
C TYR A 214 8.35 1.06 -5.43
N ALA A 215 7.21 0.37 -5.50
CA ALA A 215 7.03 -0.77 -6.38
C ALA A 215 6.21 -0.42 -7.63
N LYS A 216 6.64 -0.89 -8.79
CA LYS A 216 5.85 -0.86 -10.02
C LYS A 216 5.60 -2.25 -10.55
N PHE A 217 4.32 -2.56 -10.64
CA PHE A 217 3.81 -3.84 -11.07
C PHE A 217 3.61 -3.87 -12.59
N LYS A 218 4.06 -4.95 -13.22
CA LYS A 218 3.78 -5.24 -14.62
C LYS A 218 3.28 -6.68 -14.77
N VAL A 219 2.05 -6.83 -15.25
CA VAL A 219 1.50 -8.15 -15.58
C VAL A 219 2.28 -8.78 -16.74
N VAL A 220 2.72 -10.01 -16.54
CA VAL A 220 3.32 -10.86 -17.58
C VAL A 220 2.20 -11.69 -18.20
N LYS A 221 2.00 -11.53 -19.51
CA LYS A 221 1.03 -12.29 -20.29
C LYS A 221 1.66 -13.52 -20.93
#